data_AF-A0A9Q6A8V8-F1
#
_entry.id   AF-A0A9Q6A8V8-F1
#
_cell.length_a   1.000
_cell.length_b   1.000
_cell.length_c   1.000
_cell.angle_alpha   90.00
_cell.angle_beta   90.00
_cell.angle_gamma   90.00
#
_symmetry.space_group_name_H-M   'P 1'
#
loop_
_entity.id
_entity.type
_entity.pdbx_description
1 polymer ?
#
loop_
_entity_poly.entity_id
_entity_poly.type
_entity_poly.pdbx_seq_one_letter_code
_entity_poly.pdbx_strand_id
1 'polypeptide(L)'
;MFKPEEISKIKAAFIDLKTPVNISFPYIDEQLNEIRKTNDNKFETFSTDNDFSYHYNAVIGWEGQSYQYGYKEGFFKIAHMAIVPSAHQSDIMVYPIIFNYRHYLELVLKENLFRFQILFRLPISNKVDHKLDTLLEELIGILESRNLGFLISSKQKKVIQDFHNIDSKNDAFRYVYDIEGNLNHQYEHKMFNLLSLHYTMNEIYNDFNAIDYLFEYGSFFDDKYLNPEYEGLIVALNSFFTKKTNRKGINSPKKLLSIVLRFEHEFSNGEIFKFVENTFAQVSETEFEAGNKEFSLTIIIYVIDQKINAIRIK
;
A
#
# COMPACT_ATOMS: atom_id res chain seq x y z
N MET A 1 -41.94 16.57 -2.77
CA MET A 1 -41.97 15.40 -1.87
C MET A 1 -42.96 14.39 -2.46
N PHE A 2 -42.60 13.11 -2.56
CA PHE A 2 -43.46 12.10 -3.22
C PHE A 2 -44.77 11.87 -2.44
N LYS A 3 -45.87 11.67 -3.16
CA LYS A 3 -47.19 11.30 -2.61
C LYS A 3 -47.18 9.85 -2.12
N PRO A 4 -48.05 9.46 -1.17
CA PRO A 4 -48.13 8.09 -0.66
C PRO A 4 -48.31 7.02 -1.75
N GLU A 5 -49.10 7.32 -2.78
CA GLU A 5 -49.34 6.43 -3.92
C GLU A 5 -48.08 6.24 -4.78
N GLU A 6 -47.27 7.29 -4.95
CA GLU A 6 -45.98 7.24 -5.66
C GLU A 6 -44.97 6.41 -4.87
N ILE A 7 -44.93 6.59 -3.53
CA ILE A 7 -44.08 5.79 -2.64
C ILE A 7 -44.44 4.30 -2.73
N SER A 8 -45.72 3.95 -2.78
CA SER A 8 -46.17 2.56 -2.95
C SER A 8 -45.73 1.96 -4.28
N LYS A 9 -45.83 2.73 -5.39
CA LYS A 9 -45.33 2.30 -6.70
C LYS A 9 -43.81 2.12 -6.72
N ILE A 10 -43.07 3.04 -6.09
CA ILE A 10 -41.61 2.93 -5.95
C ILE A 10 -41.23 1.67 -5.15
N LYS A 11 -41.92 1.40 -4.04
CA LYS A 11 -41.69 0.18 -3.25
C LYS A 11 -41.96 -1.09 -4.05
N ALA A 12 -43.06 -1.14 -4.79
CA ALA A 12 -43.40 -2.28 -5.63
C ALA A 12 -42.33 -2.51 -6.71
N ALA A 13 -41.92 -1.45 -7.43
CA ALA A 13 -40.86 -1.53 -8.42
C ALA A 13 -39.51 -1.95 -7.81
N PHE A 14 -39.14 -1.42 -6.65
CA PHE A 14 -37.91 -1.79 -5.96
C PHE A 14 -37.91 -3.27 -5.54
N ILE A 15 -39.04 -3.82 -5.10
CA ILE A 15 -39.17 -5.24 -4.75
C ILE A 15 -39.06 -6.11 -6.01
N ASP A 16 -39.73 -5.71 -7.09
CA ASP A 16 -39.70 -6.41 -8.38
C ASP A 16 -38.28 -6.45 -8.97
N LEU A 17 -37.52 -5.35 -8.83
CA LEU A 17 -36.14 -5.28 -9.32
C LEU A 17 -35.15 -6.18 -8.58
N LYS A 18 -35.48 -6.71 -7.39
CA LYS A 18 -34.61 -7.60 -6.59
C LYS A 18 -34.59 -9.06 -7.06
N THR A 19 -35.08 -9.35 -8.25
CA THR A 19 -35.04 -10.70 -8.84
C THR A 19 -33.69 -11.00 -9.51
N PRO A 20 -33.20 -12.26 -9.49
CA PRO A 20 -31.91 -12.63 -10.07
C PRO A 20 -31.75 -12.27 -11.56
N VAL A 21 -32.84 -12.21 -12.33
CA VAL A 21 -32.83 -11.81 -13.75
C VAL A 21 -32.31 -10.40 -14.00
N ASN A 22 -32.22 -9.55 -12.98
CA ASN A 22 -31.71 -8.19 -13.07
C ASN A 22 -30.24 -8.04 -12.61
N ILE A 23 -29.58 -9.14 -12.23
CA ILE A 23 -28.13 -9.10 -11.96
C ILE A 23 -27.42 -8.95 -13.30
N SER A 24 -26.77 -7.80 -13.53
CA SER A 24 -25.90 -7.63 -14.69
C SER A 24 -24.82 -8.70 -14.65
N PHE A 25 -24.88 -9.63 -15.61
CA PHE A 25 -24.00 -10.79 -15.74
C PHE A 25 -22.53 -10.35 -15.63
N PRO A 26 -21.85 -10.56 -14.50
CA PRO A 26 -20.41 -10.64 -14.53
C PRO A 26 -20.07 -12.02 -15.10
N TYR A 27 -19.01 -12.14 -15.87
CA TYR A 27 -18.52 -13.45 -16.36
C TYR A 27 -17.97 -14.29 -15.20
N ILE A 28 -18.87 -14.78 -14.36
CA ILE A 28 -18.67 -15.73 -13.28
C ILE A 28 -19.69 -16.85 -13.51
N ASP A 29 -19.34 -18.07 -13.12
CA ASP A 29 -20.22 -19.25 -13.13
C ASP A 29 -21.66 -18.87 -12.72
N GLU A 30 -22.66 -19.25 -13.52
CA GLU A 30 -24.08 -18.98 -13.24
C GLU A 30 -24.49 -19.40 -11.82
N GLN A 31 -23.82 -20.42 -11.26
CA GLN A 31 -24.03 -20.91 -9.91
C GLN A 31 -23.72 -19.86 -8.82
N LEU A 32 -22.92 -18.84 -9.12
CA LEU A 32 -22.57 -17.76 -8.18
C LEU A 32 -23.50 -16.55 -8.27
N ASN A 33 -24.41 -16.52 -9.25
CA ASN A 33 -25.44 -15.47 -9.39
C ASN A 33 -26.71 -15.77 -8.57
N GLU A 34 -26.54 -16.34 -7.38
CA GLU A 34 -27.64 -16.69 -6.48
C GLU A 34 -27.95 -15.54 -5.51
N ILE A 35 -29.21 -15.10 -5.46
CA ILE A 35 -29.67 -14.15 -4.42
C ILE A 35 -30.13 -14.93 -3.20
N ARG A 36 -29.34 -14.87 -2.12
CA ARG A 36 -29.72 -15.43 -0.82
C ARG A 36 -30.28 -14.36 0.10
N LYS A 37 -31.52 -14.55 0.54
CA LYS A 37 -32.20 -13.64 1.47
C LYS A 37 -32.19 -14.24 2.87
N THR A 38 -31.60 -13.53 3.82
CA THR A 38 -31.71 -13.87 5.24
C THR A 38 -32.88 -13.09 5.85
N ASN A 39 -33.77 -13.79 6.56
CA ASN A 39 -34.93 -13.17 7.24
C ASN A 39 -34.58 -12.68 8.66
N ASP A 40 -33.37 -12.98 9.13
CA ASP A 40 -32.89 -12.64 10.47
C ASP A 40 -31.78 -11.60 10.36
N ASN A 41 -31.83 -10.57 11.20
CA ASN A 41 -30.79 -9.56 11.32
C ASN A 41 -29.59 -10.04 12.17
N LYS A 42 -29.57 -11.29 12.60
CA LYS A 42 -28.49 -11.89 13.40
C LYS A 42 -27.31 -12.43 12.57
N PHE A 43 -27.21 -12.11 11.28
CA PHE A 43 -26.06 -12.51 10.48
C PHE A 43 -24.90 -11.52 10.62
N GLU A 44 -23.67 -12.02 10.49
CA GLU A 44 -22.47 -11.20 10.37
C GLU A 44 -22.04 -11.17 8.90
N THR A 45 -21.66 -10.00 8.39
CA THR A 45 -21.23 -9.86 6.98
C THR A 45 -19.83 -10.44 6.74
N PHE A 46 -18.95 -10.36 7.75
CA PHE A 46 -17.58 -10.87 7.69
C PHE A 46 -17.43 -12.07 8.63
N SER A 47 -18.05 -13.18 8.26
CA SER A 47 -18.02 -14.42 9.05
C SER A 47 -17.18 -15.49 8.38
N THR A 48 -16.56 -16.34 9.19
CA THR A 48 -16.12 -17.65 8.73
C THR A 48 -17.36 -18.51 8.48
N ASP A 49 -17.40 -19.20 7.35
CA ASP A 49 -18.47 -20.16 7.09
C ASP A 49 -17.88 -21.56 6.95
N ASN A 50 -18.35 -22.48 7.79
CA ASN A 50 -17.93 -23.88 7.80
C ASN A 50 -18.89 -24.77 7.00
N ASP A 51 -20.07 -24.25 6.64
CA ASP A 51 -21.09 -24.97 5.88
C ASP A 51 -20.89 -24.82 4.36
N PHE A 52 -20.07 -23.85 3.94
CA PHE A 52 -19.64 -23.67 2.55
C PHE A 52 -18.20 -24.14 2.31
N SER A 53 -17.82 -24.16 1.03
CA SER A 53 -16.47 -24.53 0.62
C SER A 53 -15.43 -23.67 1.36
N TYR A 54 -14.67 -24.31 2.25
CA TYR A 54 -13.65 -23.67 3.07
C TYR A 54 -12.57 -22.96 2.26
N HIS A 55 -12.47 -23.25 0.96
CA HIS A 55 -11.58 -22.56 0.02
C HIS A 55 -11.91 -21.07 -0.17
N TYR A 56 -13.12 -20.62 0.23
CA TYR A 56 -13.50 -19.20 0.22
C TYR A 56 -13.28 -18.49 1.56
N ASN A 57 -12.86 -19.21 2.61
CA ASN A 57 -12.46 -18.58 3.87
C ASN A 57 -11.09 -17.91 3.67
N ALA A 58 -11.04 -16.59 3.88
CA ALA A 58 -9.83 -15.80 3.77
C ALA A 58 -9.42 -15.23 5.13
N VAL A 59 -8.11 -15.14 5.37
CA VAL A 59 -7.54 -14.53 6.58
C VAL A 59 -6.95 -13.18 6.22
N ILE A 60 -7.39 -12.13 6.91
CA ILE A 60 -6.75 -10.81 6.83
C ILE A 60 -5.56 -10.81 7.79
N GLY A 61 -4.36 -10.54 7.26
CA GLY A 61 -3.14 -10.49 8.07
C GLY A 61 -2.63 -11.88 8.48
N TRP A 62 -2.62 -12.84 7.54
CA TRP A 62 -2.11 -14.19 7.81
C TRP A 62 -0.65 -14.16 8.34
N GLU A 63 -0.33 -15.07 9.25
CA GLU A 63 0.98 -15.15 9.89
C GLU A 63 2.09 -15.54 8.90
N GLY A 64 3.32 -15.06 9.14
CA GLY A 64 4.53 -15.54 8.46
C GLY A 64 4.79 -14.97 7.05
N GLN A 65 4.09 -13.92 6.64
CA GLN A 65 4.31 -13.24 5.36
C GLN A 65 4.39 -11.73 5.55
N SER A 66 5.00 -11.03 4.60
CA SER A 66 4.95 -9.57 4.55
C SER A 66 3.49 -9.10 4.51
N TYR A 67 3.12 -8.22 5.43
CA TYR A 67 1.80 -7.59 5.39
C TYR A 67 1.55 -6.87 4.07
N GLN A 68 2.60 -6.42 3.37
CA GLN A 68 2.51 -5.70 2.11
C GLN A 68 2.18 -6.61 0.92
N TYR A 69 2.55 -7.89 0.99
CA TYR A 69 2.36 -8.86 -0.09
C TYR A 69 0.89 -8.98 -0.50
N GLY A 70 -0.01 -9.23 0.45
CA GLY A 70 -1.44 -9.37 0.17
C GLY A 70 -2.05 -8.13 -0.50
N TYR A 71 -1.61 -6.93 -0.13
CA TYR A 71 -2.07 -5.69 -0.76
C TYR A 71 -1.58 -5.57 -2.21
N LYS A 72 -0.26 -5.64 -2.47
CA LYS A 72 0.25 -5.48 -3.85
C LYS A 72 -0.27 -6.57 -4.78
N GLU A 73 -0.26 -7.82 -4.32
CA GLU A 73 -0.68 -8.98 -5.10
C GLU A 73 -2.17 -8.95 -5.43
N GLY A 74 -2.99 -8.52 -4.48
CA GLY A 74 -4.43 -8.38 -4.68
C GLY A 74 -4.75 -7.45 -5.84
N PHE A 75 -4.14 -6.27 -5.87
CA PHE A 75 -4.31 -5.31 -6.97
C PHE A 75 -3.86 -5.91 -8.31
N PHE A 76 -2.67 -6.50 -8.38
CA PHE A 76 -2.20 -7.11 -9.63
C PHE A 76 -3.11 -8.24 -10.12
N LYS A 77 -3.44 -9.20 -9.25
CA LYS A 77 -4.23 -10.38 -9.62
C LYS A 77 -5.63 -9.99 -10.08
N ILE A 78 -6.30 -9.05 -9.43
CA ILE A 78 -7.62 -8.58 -9.86
C ILE A 78 -7.56 -7.89 -11.22
N ALA A 79 -6.55 -7.04 -11.48
CA ALA A 79 -6.35 -6.44 -12.80
C ALA A 79 -6.11 -7.52 -13.88
N HIS A 80 -5.32 -8.55 -13.57
CA HIS A 80 -5.03 -9.67 -14.46
C HIS A 80 -6.25 -10.52 -14.78
N MET A 81 -7.02 -10.89 -13.76
CA MET A 81 -8.23 -11.69 -13.93
C MET A 81 -9.30 -10.95 -14.73
N ALA A 82 -9.34 -9.62 -14.61
CA ALA A 82 -10.26 -8.76 -15.35
C ALA A 82 -9.99 -8.71 -16.89
N ILE A 83 -8.85 -9.21 -17.38
CA ILE A 83 -8.52 -9.18 -18.80
C ILE A 83 -9.47 -10.05 -19.63
N VAL A 84 -9.82 -11.25 -19.14
CA VAL A 84 -10.73 -12.17 -19.86
C VAL A 84 -12.11 -11.53 -20.12
N PRO A 85 -12.84 -11.03 -19.11
CA PRO A 85 -14.12 -10.36 -19.35
C PRO A 85 -13.99 -9.05 -20.15
N SER A 86 -12.83 -8.40 -20.13
CA SER A 86 -12.61 -7.15 -20.88
C SER A 86 -12.74 -7.29 -22.40
N ALA A 87 -12.65 -8.52 -22.95
CA ALA A 87 -12.90 -8.79 -24.36
C ALA A 87 -14.30 -8.38 -24.84
N HIS A 88 -15.27 -8.32 -23.91
CA HIS A 88 -16.66 -7.95 -24.20
C HIS A 88 -17.09 -6.64 -23.56
N GLN A 89 -16.32 -6.12 -22.59
CA GLN A 89 -16.69 -4.98 -21.76
C GLN A 89 -15.50 -4.02 -21.55
N SER A 90 -14.63 -3.86 -22.56
CA SER A 90 -13.38 -3.09 -22.46
C SER A 90 -13.59 -1.68 -21.89
N ASP A 91 -14.65 -1.01 -22.32
CA ASP A 91 -14.91 0.40 -21.99
C ASP A 91 -15.29 0.61 -20.52
N ILE A 92 -15.82 -0.43 -19.86
CA ILE A 92 -16.12 -0.41 -18.42
C ILE A 92 -14.94 -0.98 -17.63
N MET A 93 -14.31 -2.04 -18.13
CA MET A 93 -13.21 -2.74 -17.45
C MET A 93 -11.90 -1.96 -17.46
N VAL A 94 -11.68 -1.04 -18.40
CA VAL A 94 -10.48 -0.20 -18.47
C VAL A 94 -10.24 0.58 -17.18
N TYR A 95 -11.30 1.10 -16.54
CA TYR A 95 -11.21 1.87 -15.30
C TYR A 95 -10.62 1.05 -14.14
N PRO A 96 -11.24 -0.06 -13.70
CA PRO A 96 -10.67 -0.87 -12.64
C PRO A 96 -9.34 -1.50 -13.03
N ILE A 97 -9.11 -1.92 -14.28
CA ILE A 97 -7.83 -2.53 -14.68
C ILE A 97 -6.68 -1.54 -14.50
N ILE A 98 -6.81 -0.32 -15.04
CA ILE A 98 -5.75 0.69 -14.92
C ILE A 98 -5.56 1.11 -13.46
N PHE A 99 -6.66 1.33 -12.72
CA PHE A 99 -6.60 1.66 -11.30
C PHE A 99 -5.82 0.62 -10.48
N ASN A 100 -6.12 -0.67 -10.70
CA ASN A 100 -5.48 -1.76 -9.98
C ASN A 100 -4.00 -1.91 -10.38
N TYR A 101 -3.64 -1.86 -11.66
CA TYR A 101 -2.23 -1.88 -12.06
C TYR A 101 -1.43 -0.71 -11.52
N ARG A 102 -2.01 0.50 -11.53
CA ARG A 102 -1.38 1.69 -10.95
C ARG A 102 -1.11 1.50 -9.46
N HIS A 103 -2.08 0.97 -8.71
CA HIS A 103 -1.93 0.69 -7.28
C HIS A 103 -0.86 -0.37 -7.00
N TYR A 104 -0.81 -1.44 -7.80
CA TYR A 104 0.26 -2.43 -7.72
C TYR A 104 1.64 -1.76 -7.84
N LEU A 105 1.85 -0.92 -8.88
CA LEU A 105 3.11 -0.21 -9.08
C LEU A 105 3.44 0.73 -7.91
N GLU A 106 2.45 1.44 -7.37
CA GLU A 106 2.65 2.32 -6.21
C GLU A 106 3.14 1.55 -4.98
N LEU A 107 2.48 0.43 -4.66
CA LEU A 107 2.81 -0.38 -3.49
C LEU A 107 4.18 -1.03 -3.64
N VAL A 108 4.49 -1.57 -4.82
CA VAL A 108 5.80 -2.16 -5.11
C VAL A 108 6.93 -1.14 -4.99
N LEU A 109 6.73 0.09 -5.48
CA LEU A 109 7.72 1.15 -5.35
C LEU A 109 7.92 1.57 -3.90
N LYS A 110 6.83 1.73 -3.14
CA LYS A 110 6.89 2.06 -1.70
C LYS A 110 7.61 0.98 -0.90
N GLU A 111 7.28 -0.28 -1.15
CA GLU A 111 7.92 -1.43 -0.51
C GLU A 111 9.42 -1.48 -0.82
N ASN A 112 9.80 -1.40 -2.10
CA ASN A 112 11.22 -1.44 -2.49
C ASN A 112 11.99 -0.24 -1.92
N LEU A 113 11.42 0.96 -1.97
CA LEU A 113 12.02 2.15 -1.37
C LEU A 113 12.28 1.95 0.12
N PHE A 114 11.29 1.44 0.85
CA PHE A 114 11.43 1.12 2.28
C PHE A 114 12.51 0.05 2.50
N ARG A 115 12.45 -1.08 1.79
CA ARG A 115 13.40 -2.19 1.96
C ARG A 115 14.84 -1.78 1.70
N PHE A 116 15.11 -1.02 0.64
CA PHE A 116 16.44 -0.51 0.37
C PHE A 116 16.89 0.58 1.36
N GLN A 117 15.98 1.41 1.85
CA GLN A 117 16.30 2.35 2.93
C GLN A 117 16.73 1.61 4.21
N ILE A 118 16.02 0.54 4.57
CA ILE A 118 16.41 -0.31 5.69
C ILE A 118 17.74 -0.97 5.40
N LEU A 119 17.86 -1.75 4.33
CA LEU A 119 19.06 -2.51 3.95
C LEU A 119 20.33 -1.66 3.98
N PHE A 120 20.28 -0.45 3.41
CA PHE A 120 21.44 0.45 3.34
C PHE A 120 21.56 1.42 4.51
N ARG A 121 20.74 1.24 5.56
CA ARG A 121 20.72 2.10 6.76
C ARG A 121 20.61 3.58 6.38
N LEU A 122 19.70 3.89 5.48
CA LEU A 122 19.41 5.24 5.01
C LEU A 122 18.32 5.90 5.87
N PRO A 123 18.24 7.24 5.87
CA PRO A 123 17.09 7.94 6.41
C PRO A 123 15.76 7.41 5.87
N ILE A 124 14.83 7.08 6.77
CA ILE A 124 13.54 6.53 6.40
C ILE A 124 12.65 7.67 5.93
N SER A 125 12.19 7.59 4.69
CA SER A 125 11.27 8.57 4.12
C SER A 125 9.87 8.40 4.72
N ASN A 126 9.16 9.50 4.97
CA ASN A 126 7.75 9.48 5.42
C ASN A 126 6.80 10.04 4.35
N LYS A 127 7.09 9.76 3.07
CA LYS A 127 6.26 10.29 1.99
C LYS A 127 5.03 9.40 1.81
N VAL A 128 3.89 9.95 2.20
CA VAL A 128 2.55 9.42 1.89
C VAL A 128 2.13 9.80 0.46
N ASP A 129 3.05 10.30 -0.36
CA ASP A 129 2.70 10.71 -1.73
C ASP A 129 2.32 9.48 -2.58
N HIS A 130 1.34 9.66 -3.45
CA HIS A 130 0.86 8.67 -4.40
C HIS A 130 1.54 8.82 -5.77
N LYS A 131 2.38 9.85 -5.93
CA LYS A 131 3.09 10.16 -7.16
C LYS A 131 4.18 9.13 -7.51
N LEU A 132 3.88 8.32 -8.53
CA LEU A 132 4.77 7.28 -9.03
C LEU A 132 6.13 7.79 -9.53
N ASP A 133 6.20 8.98 -10.14
CA ASP A 133 7.44 9.58 -10.63
C ASP A 133 8.43 9.86 -9.49
N THR A 134 7.95 10.47 -8.41
CA THR A 134 8.73 10.81 -7.23
C THR A 134 9.24 9.55 -6.53
N LEU A 135 8.38 8.53 -6.40
CA LEU A 135 8.76 7.24 -5.81
C LEU A 135 9.84 6.54 -6.65
N LEU A 136 9.69 6.56 -7.98
CA LEU A 136 10.65 5.98 -8.91
C LEU A 136 12.01 6.70 -8.87
N GLU A 137 12.01 8.03 -8.89
CA GLU A 137 13.24 8.84 -8.84
C GLU A 137 14.01 8.59 -7.55
N GLU A 138 13.34 8.52 -6.41
CA GLU A 138 13.97 8.21 -5.12
C GLU A 138 14.57 6.80 -5.11
N LEU A 139 13.82 5.80 -5.57
CA LEU A 139 14.30 4.42 -5.64
C LEU A 139 15.52 4.31 -6.55
N ILE A 140 15.47 4.90 -7.75
CA ILE A 140 16.60 4.94 -8.70
C ILE A 140 17.80 5.62 -8.05
N GLY A 141 17.62 6.76 -7.38
CA GLY A 141 18.71 7.48 -6.71
C GLY A 141 19.43 6.62 -5.66
N ILE A 142 18.68 5.84 -4.88
CA ILE A 142 19.27 4.88 -3.92
C ILE A 142 20.06 3.80 -4.67
N LEU A 143 19.46 3.15 -5.66
CA LEU A 143 20.04 2.02 -6.37
C LEU A 143 21.28 2.41 -7.18
N GLU A 144 21.23 3.52 -7.93
CA GLU A 144 22.36 4.00 -8.73
C GLU A 144 23.55 4.39 -7.85
N SER A 145 23.32 4.97 -6.67
CA SER A 145 24.38 5.28 -5.70
C SER A 145 25.10 4.05 -5.13
N ARG A 146 24.61 2.84 -5.45
CA ARG A 146 25.17 1.54 -5.04
C ARG A 146 25.47 0.61 -6.23
N ASN A 147 25.47 1.12 -7.46
CA ASN A 147 25.64 0.33 -8.69
C ASN A 147 24.58 -0.78 -8.88
N LEU A 148 23.38 -0.61 -8.31
CA LEU A 148 22.25 -1.52 -8.43
C LEU A 148 21.14 -0.98 -9.35
N GLY A 149 21.42 0.09 -10.11
CA GLY A 149 20.45 0.70 -11.04
C GLY A 149 19.92 -0.27 -12.10
N PHE A 150 20.62 -1.37 -12.38
CA PHE A 150 20.20 -2.42 -13.30
C PHE A 150 18.95 -3.19 -12.82
N LEU A 151 18.62 -3.14 -11.52
CA LEU A 151 17.42 -3.75 -10.98
C LEU A 151 16.13 -3.10 -11.50
N ILE A 152 16.23 -1.86 -12.03
CA ILE A 152 15.10 -1.16 -12.63
C ILE A 152 15.42 -0.87 -14.11
N SER A 153 14.85 -1.70 -14.99
CA SER A 153 15.02 -1.61 -16.44
C SER A 153 14.43 -0.32 -17.02
N SER A 154 14.91 0.10 -18.20
CA SER A 154 14.35 1.24 -18.92
C SER A 154 12.86 1.06 -19.25
N LYS A 155 12.42 -0.18 -19.45
CA LYS A 155 11.01 -0.52 -19.68
C LYS A 155 10.16 -0.30 -18.43
N GLN A 156 10.62 -0.77 -17.26
CA GLN A 156 9.94 -0.49 -15.98
C GLN A 156 9.80 1.02 -15.76
N LYS A 157 10.88 1.78 -15.96
CA LYS A 157 10.85 3.25 -15.85
C LYS A 157 9.78 3.86 -16.75
N LYS A 158 9.72 3.44 -18.03
CA LYS A 158 8.75 3.94 -19.00
C LYS A 158 7.31 3.61 -18.62
N VAL A 159 7.04 2.37 -18.22
CA VAL A 159 5.68 1.94 -17.83
C VAL A 159 5.19 2.74 -16.62
N ILE A 160 6.03 2.90 -15.59
CA ILE A 160 5.69 3.67 -14.40
C ILE A 160 5.39 5.13 -14.74
N GLN A 161 6.20 5.73 -15.61
CA GLN A 161 5.96 7.10 -16.11
C GLN A 161 4.66 7.20 -16.92
N ASP A 162 4.32 6.20 -17.73
CA ASP A 162 3.06 6.19 -18.47
C ASP A 162 1.85 6.15 -17.53
N PHE A 163 1.89 5.31 -16.48
CA PHE A 163 0.86 5.29 -15.45
C PHE A 163 0.78 6.61 -14.68
N HIS A 164 1.92 7.23 -14.37
CA HIS A 164 1.95 8.54 -13.73
C HIS A 164 1.28 9.61 -14.60
N ASN A 165 1.58 9.62 -15.90
CA ASN A 165 1.07 10.64 -16.82
C ASN A 165 -0.43 10.56 -17.05
N ILE A 166 -1.01 9.35 -17.01
CA ILE A 166 -2.46 9.17 -17.19
C ILE A 166 -3.23 9.40 -15.88
N ASP A 167 -2.63 9.15 -14.71
CA ASP A 167 -3.27 9.33 -13.40
C ASP A 167 -2.24 9.56 -12.27
N SER A 168 -1.70 10.78 -12.22
CA SER A 168 -0.69 11.15 -11.23
C SER A 168 -1.19 11.11 -9.79
N LYS A 169 -2.50 11.33 -9.57
CA LYS A 169 -3.14 11.46 -8.24
C LYS A 169 -3.87 10.21 -7.77
N ASN A 170 -4.01 9.18 -8.61
CA ASN A 170 -4.78 7.96 -8.32
C ASN A 170 -6.31 8.15 -8.32
N ASP A 171 -6.81 9.23 -8.91
CA ASP A 171 -8.23 9.60 -8.81
C ASP A 171 -8.96 9.45 -10.13
N ALA A 172 -8.26 9.56 -11.25
CA ALA A 172 -8.89 9.71 -12.55
C ALA A 172 -9.67 8.47 -12.99
N PHE A 173 -9.21 7.29 -12.62
CA PHE A 173 -9.90 6.03 -12.92
C PHE A 173 -10.93 5.60 -11.85
N ARG A 174 -11.18 6.44 -10.83
CA ARG A 174 -12.18 6.19 -9.78
C ARG A 174 -13.32 7.20 -9.79
N TYR A 175 -12.99 8.46 -10.04
CA TYR A 175 -13.91 9.57 -9.89
C TYR A 175 -13.96 10.35 -11.20
N VAL A 176 -15.18 10.58 -11.69
CA VAL A 176 -15.40 11.44 -12.85
C VAL A 176 -14.94 12.87 -12.55
N TYR A 177 -15.24 13.36 -11.34
CA TYR A 177 -14.95 14.72 -10.89
C TYR A 177 -13.98 14.73 -9.71
N ASP A 178 -13.16 15.78 -9.62
CA ASP A 178 -12.42 16.12 -8.41
C ASP A 178 -13.32 16.79 -7.36
N ILE A 179 -12.75 17.10 -6.19
CA ILE A 179 -13.47 17.77 -5.09
C ILE A 179 -13.93 19.20 -5.42
N GLU A 180 -13.41 19.79 -6.50
CA GLU A 180 -13.76 21.12 -7.00
C GLU A 180 -14.81 21.04 -8.13
N GLY A 181 -15.16 19.83 -8.58
CA GLY A 181 -16.11 19.57 -9.66
C GLY A 181 -15.49 19.55 -11.06
N ASN A 182 -14.17 19.64 -11.20
CA ASN A 182 -13.49 19.52 -12.49
C ASN A 182 -13.39 18.05 -12.91
N LEU A 183 -13.34 17.77 -14.22
CA LEU A 183 -13.12 16.41 -14.71
C LEU A 183 -11.70 15.92 -14.37
N ASN A 184 -11.56 14.73 -13.79
CA ASN A 184 -10.24 14.14 -13.55
C ASN A 184 -9.57 13.62 -14.85
N HIS A 185 -10.38 13.23 -15.85
CA HIS A 185 -9.91 12.90 -17.18
C HIS A 185 -10.39 13.94 -18.19
N GLN A 186 -9.51 14.31 -19.12
CA GLN A 186 -9.88 15.15 -20.27
C GLN A 186 -10.69 14.39 -21.34
N TYR A 187 -10.88 13.06 -21.17
CA TYR A 187 -11.59 12.16 -22.08
C TYR A 187 -11.22 12.34 -23.56
N GLU A 188 -9.93 12.48 -23.87
CA GLU A 188 -9.38 12.71 -25.23
C GLU A 188 -9.56 11.51 -26.21
N HIS A 189 -10.46 10.57 -25.94
CA HIS A 189 -10.72 9.36 -26.74
C HIS A 189 -9.47 8.53 -27.09
N LYS A 190 -8.48 8.47 -26.19
CA LYS A 190 -7.33 7.58 -26.35
C LYS A 190 -7.78 6.13 -26.18
N MET A 191 -7.55 5.32 -27.21
CA MET A 191 -7.84 3.90 -27.17
C MET A 191 -6.66 3.13 -26.55
N PHE A 192 -6.95 2.26 -25.59
CA PHE A 192 -5.96 1.39 -24.94
C PHE A 192 -6.24 -0.07 -25.29
N ASN A 193 -5.23 -0.81 -25.71
CA ASN A 193 -5.34 -2.25 -25.88
C ASN A 193 -5.04 -2.94 -24.54
N LEU A 194 -6.08 -3.40 -23.84
CA LEU A 194 -5.96 -4.02 -22.51
C LEU A 194 -5.16 -5.33 -22.54
N LEU A 195 -5.18 -6.08 -23.65
CA LEU A 195 -4.39 -7.30 -23.79
C LEU A 195 -2.89 -7.01 -23.94
N SER A 196 -2.54 -5.97 -24.69
CA SER A 196 -1.15 -5.50 -24.79
C SER A 196 -0.64 -4.96 -23.45
N LEU A 197 -1.50 -4.24 -22.71
CA LEU A 197 -1.19 -3.80 -21.36
C LEU A 197 -0.95 -4.99 -20.42
N HIS A 198 -1.78 -6.03 -20.49
CA HIS A 198 -1.60 -7.27 -19.72
C HIS A 198 -0.23 -7.91 -19.95
N TYR A 199 0.18 -8.10 -21.20
CA TYR A 199 1.50 -8.69 -21.49
C TYR A 199 2.65 -7.81 -21.01
N THR A 200 2.50 -6.49 -21.11
CA THR A 200 3.47 -5.55 -20.55
C THR A 200 3.56 -5.72 -19.04
N MET A 201 2.42 -5.78 -18.35
CA MET A 201 2.38 -5.92 -16.89
C MET A 201 2.86 -7.29 -16.40
N ASN A 202 2.74 -8.37 -17.18
CA ASN A 202 3.36 -9.66 -16.86
C ASN A 202 4.88 -9.53 -16.70
N GLU A 203 5.52 -8.82 -17.64
CA GLU A 203 6.97 -8.61 -17.61
C GLU A 203 7.36 -7.71 -16.43
N ILE A 204 6.66 -6.60 -16.22
CA ILE A 204 6.93 -5.69 -15.09
C ILE A 204 6.76 -6.41 -13.75
N TYR A 205 5.72 -7.24 -13.63
CA TYR A 205 5.49 -8.06 -12.44
C TYR A 205 6.58 -9.09 -12.21
N ASN A 206 6.98 -9.81 -13.26
CA ASN A 206 8.06 -10.78 -13.18
C ASN A 206 9.38 -10.13 -12.75
N ASP A 207 9.70 -8.95 -13.27
CA ASP A 207 10.92 -8.22 -12.89
C ASP A 207 10.90 -7.80 -11.41
N PHE A 208 9.76 -7.31 -10.90
CA PHE A 208 9.64 -6.94 -9.48
C PHE A 208 9.64 -8.15 -8.55
N ASN A 209 9.03 -9.26 -8.95
CA ASN A 209 9.14 -10.51 -8.20
C ASN A 209 10.57 -11.02 -8.14
N ALA A 210 11.35 -10.87 -9.22
CA ALA A 210 12.77 -11.18 -9.20
C ALA A 210 13.53 -10.38 -8.13
N ILE A 211 13.15 -9.11 -7.90
CA ILE A 211 13.69 -8.31 -6.81
C ILE A 211 13.23 -8.84 -5.45
N ASP A 212 11.96 -9.23 -5.30
CA ASP A 212 11.45 -9.80 -4.05
C ASP A 212 12.24 -11.03 -3.60
N TYR A 213 12.61 -11.90 -4.54
CA TYR A 213 13.46 -13.07 -4.26
C TYR A 213 14.84 -12.70 -3.68
N LEU A 214 15.39 -11.53 -4.02
CA LEU A 214 16.69 -11.10 -3.49
C LEU A 214 16.66 -10.82 -1.99
N PHE A 215 15.49 -10.56 -1.44
CA PHE A 215 15.26 -10.22 -0.03
C PHE A 215 14.61 -11.36 0.77
N GLU A 216 14.41 -12.53 0.17
CA GLU A 216 13.98 -13.70 0.94
C GLU A 216 15.03 -14.08 1.99
N TYR A 217 14.58 -14.76 3.05
CA TYR A 217 15.45 -15.23 4.12
C TYR A 217 16.63 -16.06 3.56
N GLY A 218 17.85 -15.71 3.94
CA GLY A 218 19.09 -16.33 3.44
C GLY A 218 19.56 -15.87 2.06
N SER A 219 18.87 -14.91 1.42
CA SER A 219 19.25 -14.35 0.12
C SER A 219 20.19 -13.14 0.24
N PHE A 220 20.50 -12.49 -0.88
CA PHE A 220 21.51 -11.41 -0.97
C PHE A 220 21.20 -10.18 -0.12
N PHE A 221 19.93 -9.86 0.07
CA PHE A 221 19.44 -8.68 0.79
C PHE A 221 18.65 -9.07 2.05
N ASP A 222 18.91 -10.25 2.62
CA ASP A 222 18.31 -10.68 3.88
C ASP A 222 18.68 -9.70 5.01
N ASP A 223 17.67 -9.17 5.68
CA ASP A 223 17.82 -8.24 6.79
C ASP A 223 16.70 -8.46 7.82
N LYS A 224 17.07 -8.74 9.07
CA LYS A 224 16.12 -9.01 10.16
C LYS A 224 15.11 -7.88 10.40
N TYR A 225 15.44 -6.64 10.03
CA TYR A 225 14.56 -5.49 10.22
C TYR A 225 13.47 -5.39 9.15
N LEU A 226 13.53 -6.25 8.12
CA LEU A 226 12.47 -6.45 7.12
C LEU A 226 11.48 -7.54 7.51
N ASN A 227 11.66 -8.17 8.68
CA ASN A 227 10.64 -9.04 9.23
C ASN A 227 9.38 -8.22 9.59
N PRO A 228 8.15 -8.74 9.35
CA PRO A 228 6.91 -7.98 9.50
C PRO A 228 6.74 -7.29 10.86
N GLU A 229 7.20 -7.92 11.94
CA GLU A 229 7.19 -7.36 13.29
C GLU A 229 8.01 -6.07 13.40
N TYR A 230 9.24 -6.07 12.85
CA TYR A 230 10.09 -4.89 12.85
C TYR A 230 9.59 -3.82 11.89
N GLU A 231 9.06 -4.20 10.72
CA GLU A 231 8.52 -3.22 9.76
C GLU A 231 7.46 -2.32 10.42
N GLY A 232 6.50 -2.92 11.13
CA GLY A 232 5.46 -2.19 11.85
C GLY A 232 6.02 -1.21 12.89
N LEU A 233 6.98 -1.67 13.70
CA LEU A 233 7.69 -0.84 14.68
C LEU A 233 8.43 0.33 14.01
N ILE A 234 9.13 0.07 12.90
CA ILE A 234 9.91 1.08 12.17
C ILE A 234 9.01 2.15 11.56
N VAL A 235 7.87 1.75 10.96
CA VAL A 235 6.87 2.69 10.45
C VAL A 235 6.31 3.53 11.60
N ALA A 236 6.00 2.92 12.75
CA ALA A 236 5.52 3.64 13.93
C ALA A 236 6.56 4.64 14.46
N LEU A 237 7.83 4.26 14.52
CA LEU A 237 8.95 5.13 14.89
C LEU A 237 9.03 6.34 13.96
N ASN A 238 9.06 6.10 12.65
CA ASN A 238 9.16 7.17 11.67
C ASN A 238 7.97 8.14 11.77
N SER A 239 6.75 7.61 11.88
CA SER A 239 5.54 8.41 12.08
C SER A 239 5.60 9.26 13.36
N PHE A 240 6.06 8.66 14.47
CA PHE A 240 6.18 9.36 15.75
C PHE A 240 7.16 10.54 15.69
N PHE A 241 8.36 10.33 15.14
CA PHE A 241 9.41 11.36 15.12
C PHE A 241 9.17 12.45 14.06
N THR A 242 8.45 12.13 12.98
CA THR A 242 8.12 13.11 11.93
C THR A 242 6.86 13.92 12.23
N LYS A 243 6.03 13.50 13.20
CA LYS A 243 4.87 14.26 13.67
C LYS A 243 5.28 15.66 14.13
N LYS A 244 4.58 16.70 13.65
CA LYS A 244 4.90 18.13 13.87
C LYS A 244 5.20 18.49 15.33
N THR A 245 4.48 17.87 16.29
CA THR A 245 4.64 18.09 17.73
C THR A 245 5.92 17.52 18.33
N ASN A 246 6.46 16.46 17.73
CA ASN A 246 7.68 15.79 18.17
C ASN A 246 8.90 16.25 17.36
N ARG A 247 8.67 16.76 16.15
CA ARG A 247 9.72 17.11 15.19
C ARG A 247 10.43 18.44 15.48
N LYS A 248 9.83 19.39 16.19
CA LYS A 248 10.33 20.77 16.34
C LYS A 248 10.69 21.13 17.79
N GLY A 249 11.54 22.14 17.95
CA GLY A 249 11.86 22.71 19.27
C GLY A 249 12.89 21.88 20.05
N ILE A 250 13.77 21.18 19.34
CA ILE A 250 14.84 20.37 19.91
C ILE A 250 16.03 21.29 20.22
N ASN A 251 15.92 22.02 21.33
CA ASN A 251 16.92 22.99 21.76
C ASN A 251 17.99 22.43 22.71
N SER A 252 17.88 21.15 23.10
CA SER A 252 18.84 20.47 23.96
C SER A 252 18.73 18.94 23.84
N PRO A 253 19.81 18.19 24.14
CA PRO A 253 19.76 16.73 24.22
C PRO A 253 18.71 16.21 25.21
N LYS A 254 18.54 16.88 26.36
CA LYS A 254 17.53 16.53 27.37
C LYS A 254 16.11 16.64 26.81
N LYS A 255 15.85 17.64 25.96
CA LYS A 255 14.56 17.77 25.27
C LYS A 255 14.34 16.61 24.31
N LEU A 256 15.34 16.23 23.52
CA LEU A 256 15.24 15.08 22.61
C LEU A 256 14.99 13.78 23.38
N LEU A 257 15.75 13.52 24.45
CA LEU A 257 15.58 12.36 25.31
C LEU A 257 14.15 12.25 25.85
N SER A 258 13.57 13.36 26.31
CA SER A 258 12.17 13.38 26.77
C SER A 258 11.16 13.04 25.67
N ILE A 259 11.49 13.27 24.39
CA ILE A 259 10.65 12.87 23.26
C ILE A 259 10.82 11.39 22.97
N VAL A 260 12.08 10.91 22.94
CA VAL A 260 12.44 9.51 22.72
C VAL A 260 11.76 8.60 23.75
N LEU A 261 11.85 8.93 25.04
CA LEU A 261 11.28 8.10 26.13
C LEU A 261 9.74 8.07 26.16
N ARG A 262 9.05 8.91 25.37
CA ARG A 262 7.58 8.86 25.23
C ARG A 262 7.13 7.90 24.13
N PHE A 263 8.04 7.38 23.32
CA PHE A 263 7.68 6.41 22.29
C PHE A 263 7.40 5.05 22.93
N GLU A 264 6.28 4.46 22.54
CA GLU A 264 5.83 3.15 22.96
C GLU A 264 5.13 2.49 21.77
N HIS A 265 5.41 1.21 21.55
CA HIS A 265 4.77 0.41 20.51
C HIS A 265 4.43 -0.96 21.07
N GLU A 266 3.15 -1.33 21.00
CA GLU A 266 2.66 -2.65 21.41
C GLU A 266 2.53 -3.54 20.18
N PHE A 267 3.17 -4.71 20.23
CA PHE A 267 3.08 -5.73 19.19
C PHE A 267 1.79 -6.53 19.32
N SER A 268 1.43 -7.27 18.25
CA SER A 268 0.22 -8.12 18.25
C SER A 268 0.24 -9.22 19.30
N ASN A 269 1.42 -9.65 19.74
CA ASN A 269 1.62 -10.63 20.81
C ASN A 269 1.55 -10.02 22.23
N GLY A 270 1.33 -8.69 22.36
CA GLY A 270 1.26 -7.96 23.62
C GLY A 270 2.61 -7.50 24.19
N GLU A 271 3.73 -7.79 23.52
CA GLU A 271 5.03 -7.23 23.91
C GLU A 271 5.07 -5.73 23.66
N ILE A 272 5.85 -4.98 24.45
CA ILE A 272 5.92 -3.53 24.38
C ILE A 272 7.36 -3.07 24.16
N PHE A 273 7.59 -2.38 23.04
CA PHE A 273 8.84 -1.68 22.78
C PHE A 273 8.85 -0.30 23.42
N LYS A 274 9.91 0.00 24.18
CA LYS A 274 10.27 1.34 24.67
C LYS A 274 11.76 1.58 24.52
N PHE A 275 12.15 2.84 24.30
CA PHE A 275 13.56 3.21 24.41
C PHE A 275 14.03 3.19 25.86
N VAL A 276 15.29 2.80 26.08
CA VAL A 276 15.90 2.78 27.41
C VAL A 276 16.83 3.99 27.55
N GLU A 277 16.69 4.76 28.63
CA GLU A 277 17.43 6.02 28.84
C GLU A 277 18.95 5.85 28.72
N ASN A 278 19.50 4.75 29.23
CA ASN A 278 20.94 4.46 29.19
C ASN A 278 21.49 4.10 27.79
N THR A 279 20.63 3.96 26.78
CA THR A 279 21.04 3.77 25.38
C THR A 279 21.06 5.08 24.61
N PHE A 280 20.57 6.18 25.20
CA PHE A 280 20.57 7.48 24.57
C PHE A 280 21.96 8.10 24.65
N ALA A 281 22.53 8.45 23.50
CA ALA A 281 23.83 9.08 23.43
C ALA A 281 23.86 10.14 22.33
N GLN A 282 24.55 11.25 22.56
CA GLN A 282 24.88 12.20 21.50
C GLN A 282 26.16 11.72 20.82
N VAL A 283 26.07 11.41 19.52
CA VAL A 283 27.20 10.91 18.72
C VAL A 283 27.96 12.06 18.09
N SER A 284 27.24 13.09 17.62
CA SER A 284 27.80 14.31 17.07
C SER A 284 26.91 15.51 17.41
N GLU A 285 27.25 16.71 16.91
CA GLU A 285 26.41 17.90 17.10
C GLU A 285 24.97 17.68 16.58
N THR A 286 24.82 16.91 15.51
CA THR A 286 23.54 16.71 14.82
C THR A 286 23.02 15.28 14.90
N GLU A 287 23.77 14.33 15.46
CA GLU A 287 23.38 12.91 15.51
C GLU A 287 23.23 12.40 16.96
N PHE A 288 22.13 11.71 17.19
CA PHE A 288 21.80 11.08 18.46
C PHE A 288 21.44 9.63 18.26
N GLU A 289 21.86 8.79 19.18
CA GLU A 289 21.53 7.37 19.26
C GLU A 289 20.48 7.12 20.33
N ALA A 290 19.58 6.16 20.07
CA ALA A 290 18.67 5.60 21.06
C ALA A 290 18.31 4.16 20.66
N GLY A 291 18.16 3.26 21.63
CA GLY A 291 17.84 1.87 21.33
C GLY A 291 17.13 1.12 22.45
N ASN A 292 16.95 -0.16 22.19
CA ASN A 292 16.54 -1.16 23.16
C ASN A 292 17.28 -2.46 22.84
N LYS A 293 18.00 -3.00 23.84
CA LYS A 293 18.83 -4.21 23.69
C LYS A 293 17.99 -5.48 23.59
N GLU A 294 16.83 -5.54 24.26
CA GLU A 294 15.92 -6.69 24.24
C GLU A 294 15.41 -6.92 22.81
N PHE A 295 15.06 -5.83 22.12
CA PHE A 295 14.63 -5.86 20.72
C PHE A 295 15.78 -5.72 19.72
N SER A 296 17.03 -5.71 20.19
CA SER A 296 18.23 -5.58 19.35
C SER A 296 18.11 -4.49 18.27
N LEU A 297 17.49 -3.36 18.62
CA LEU A 297 17.21 -2.23 17.73
C LEU A 297 17.86 -0.97 18.28
N THR A 298 18.57 -0.25 17.41
CA THR A 298 19.11 1.09 17.69
C THR A 298 18.83 1.97 16.48
N ILE A 299 18.43 3.21 16.74
CA ILE A 299 18.20 4.22 15.70
C ILE A 299 19.20 5.37 15.84
N ILE A 300 19.48 6.01 14.71
CA ILE A 300 20.12 7.32 14.64
C ILE A 300 19.05 8.36 14.36
N ILE A 301 19.05 9.43 15.14
CA ILE A 301 18.16 10.58 15.02
C ILE A 301 18.99 11.79 14.59
N TYR A 302 18.65 12.36 13.44
CA TYR A 302 19.29 13.55 12.91
C TYR A 302 18.55 14.79 13.38
N VAL A 303 19.23 15.70 14.08
CA VAL A 303 18.69 16.99 14.53
C VAL A 303 19.45 18.13 13.87
N ILE A 304 18.74 18.92 13.07
CA ILE A 304 19.28 20.08 12.34
C ILE A 304 18.32 21.25 12.57
N ASP A 305 18.85 22.44 12.85
CA ASP A 305 18.06 23.66 13.12
C ASP A 305 16.96 23.45 14.17
N GLN A 306 17.31 22.76 15.26
CA GLN A 306 16.40 22.41 16.37
C GLN A 306 15.19 21.58 15.91
N LYS A 307 15.33 20.81 14.84
CA LYS A 307 14.28 19.94 14.31
C LYS A 307 14.84 18.55 14.03
N ILE A 308 14.04 17.53 14.31
CA ILE A 308 14.31 16.18 13.84
C ILE A 308 14.16 16.20 12.32
N ASN A 309 15.28 16.07 11.62
CA ASN A 309 15.32 16.06 10.17
C ASN A 309 14.85 14.70 9.65
N ALA A 310 15.47 13.63 10.15
CA ALA A 310 15.19 12.25 9.78
C ALA A 310 15.62 11.25 10.87
N ILE A 311 15.22 9.99 10.69
CA ILE A 311 15.71 8.85 11.48
C ILE A 311 16.19 7.74 10.56
N ARG A 312 17.09 6.89 11.05
CA ARG A 312 17.46 5.62 10.39
C ARG A 312 17.75 4.55 11.43
N ILE A 313 17.75 3.30 10.99
CA ILE A 313 18.28 2.20 11.80
C ILE A 313 19.82 2.28 11.80
N LYS A 314 20.44 1.95 12.93
CA LYS A 314 21.89 1.89 13.09
C LYS A 314 22.50 0.64 12.43
#